data_AF-A0A3M9NQX1-F1
#
_entry.id   AF-A0A3M9NQX1-F1
#
_cell.length_a   1.000
_cell.length_b   1.000
_cell.length_c   1.000
_cell.angle_alpha   90.00
_cell.angle_beta   90.00
_cell.angle_gamma   90.00
#
_symmetry.space_group_name_H-M   'P 1'
#
loop_
_entity.id
_entity.type
_entity.pdbx_description
1 polymer ?
#
loop_
_entity_poly.entity_id
_entity_poly.type
_entity_poly.pdbx_seq_one_letter_code
_entity_poly.pdbx_strand_id
1 'polypeptide(L)'
;MPAITKNSYSQEQHPWNWYIPRDATKLLIGTFPTAARNRKHDFFYCSSTNRFWEVVARVAEHPLELLNGENAIEERKEILGRLKLGLTDIGRIIYRQQASSKDHSLFPVEFMDIFQILKDHPVIQLLIVSGNSQGNSSLSWFCIFCSLNDIKLNVKELKKQHETEISMADRRVKVLLAYSPSRLSRITTEKLIDSYREMLSQSATPLPHFV
;
A
#
# COMPACT_ATOMS: atom_id res chain seq x y z
N MET A 1 3.01 16.04 -41.55
CA MET A 1 2.37 16.64 -40.36
C MET A 1 3.21 16.28 -39.15
N PRO A 2 3.59 17.21 -38.26
CA PRO A 2 4.27 16.84 -37.03
C PRO A 2 3.34 15.92 -36.23
N ALA A 3 3.83 14.78 -35.79
CA ALA A 3 3.08 13.90 -34.92
C ALA A 3 2.90 14.61 -33.56
N ILE A 4 1.70 15.12 -33.31
CA ILE A 4 1.33 15.69 -32.02
C ILE A 4 0.81 14.56 -31.14
N THR A 5 1.36 14.42 -29.94
CA THR A 5 0.88 13.45 -28.94
C THR A 5 -0.58 13.76 -28.57
N LYS A 6 -1.50 12.87 -28.95
CA LYS A 6 -2.91 12.93 -28.53
C LYS A 6 -3.10 12.05 -27.30
N ASN A 7 -2.72 12.56 -26.14
CA ASN A 7 -2.90 11.85 -24.87
C ASN A 7 -3.52 12.77 -23.82
N SER A 8 -4.71 12.42 -23.32
CA SER A 8 -5.32 13.14 -22.21
C SER A 8 -4.75 12.65 -20.88
N TYR A 9 -4.39 13.59 -20.02
CA TYR A 9 -3.95 13.32 -18.65
C TYR A 9 -4.40 14.42 -17.70
N SER A 10 -4.47 14.09 -16.41
CA SER A 10 -4.73 15.03 -15.32
C SER A 10 -3.71 14.85 -14.21
N GLN A 11 -3.23 15.94 -13.63
CA GLN A 11 -2.46 15.88 -12.39
C GLN A 11 -3.41 15.65 -11.22
N GLU A 12 -3.07 14.72 -10.34
CA GLU A 12 -3.86 14.38 -9.15
C GLU A 12 -2.94 14.31 -7.93
N GLN A 13 -3.43 14.83 -6.80
CA GLN A 13 -2.81 14.66 -5.49
C GLN A 13 -3.54 13.56 -4.70
N HIS A 14 -2.81 12.82 -3.88
CA HIS A 14 -3.36 11.78 -3.02
C HIS A 14 -4.38 12.41 -2.03
N PRO A 15 -5.63 11.92 -2.00
CA PRO A 15 -6.71 12.58 -1.26
C PRO A 15 -6.61 12.47 0.27
N TRP A 16 -5.88 11.46 0.79
CA TRP A 16 -5.89 11.14 2.23
C TRP A 16 -4.50 11.14 2.87
N ASN A 17 -3.44 11.32 2.09
CA ASN A 17 -2.06 10.95 2.40
C ASN A 17 -1.90 9.51 2.95
N TRP A 18 -2.15 9.31 4.25
CA TRP A 18 -2.04 8.04 4.96
C TRP A 18 -3.11 7.97 6.06
N TYR A 19 -3.44 6.77 6.51
CA TYR A 19 -4.20 6.54 7.73
C TYR A 19 -3.48 5.51 8.59
N ILE A 20 -3.14 5.89 9.82
CA ILE A 20 -2.33 5.06 10.72
C ILE A 20 -3.00 5.03 12.10
N PRO A 21 -3.55 3.88 12.53
CA PRO A 21 -4.00 3.70 13.90
C PRO A 21 -2.87 3.98 14.90
N ARG A 22 -3.21 4.48 16.09
CA ARG A 22 -2.21 4.90 17.11
C ARG A 22 -1.20 3.81 17.46
N ASP A 23 -1.62 2.55 17.49
CA ASP A 23 -0.80 1.38 17.85
C ASP A 23 -0.40 0.53 16.63
N ALA A 24 -0.46 1.10 15.43
CA ALA A 24 -0.07 0.42 14.22
C ALA A 24 1.39 -0.05 14.29
N THR A 25 1.60 -1.33 14.00
CA THR A 25 2.93 -1.98 13.94
C THR A 25 3.34 -2.28 12.51
N LYS A 26 2.42 -2.09 11.56
CA LYS A 26 2.55 -2.44 10.16
C LYS A 26 2.06 -1.28 9.30
N LEU A 27 2.70 -1.04 8.17
CA LEU A 27 2.25 -0.06 7.17
C LEU A 27 2.15 -0.75 5.81
N LEU A 28 0.97 -0.75 5.22
CA LEU A 28 0.76 -1.28 3.88
C LEU A 28 0.75 -0.15 2.86
N ILE A 29 1.54 -0.32 1.81
CA ILE A 29 1.83 0.64 0.77
C ILE A 29 1.23 0.15 -0.56
N GLY A 30 0.18 0.84 -1.02
CA GLY A 30 -0.37 0.68 -2.36
C GLY A 30 0.30 1.60 -3.40
N THR A 31 -0.26 1.62 -4.61
CA THR A 31 0.25 2.44 -5.72
C THR A 31 -0.31 3.87 -5.65
N PHE A 32 -1.63 3.99 -5.83
CA PHE A 32 -2.43 5.22 -5.77
C PHE A 32 -3.93 4.84 -5.80
N PRO A 33 -4.84 5.68 -5.29
CA PRO A 33 -6.27 5.39 -5.35
C PRO A 33 -6.82 5.29 -6.77
N THR A 34 -7.86 4.47 -6.93
CA THR A 34 -8.64 4.39 -8.17
C THR A 34 -9.20 5.78 -8.54
N ALA A 35 -9.47 5.99 -9.84
CA ALA A 35 -10.07 7.23 -10.32
C ALA A 35 -11.40 7.53 -9.57
N ALA A 36 -11.66 8.81 -9.28
CA ALA A 36 -12.79 9.25 -8.45
C ALA A 36 -14.14 8.64 -8.86
N ARG A 37 -14.40 8.57 -10.18
CA ARG A 37 -15.62 7.96 -10.76
C ARG A 37 -15.85 6.48 -10.41
N ASN A 38 -14.81 5.78 -9.99
CA ASN A 38 -14.83 4.34 -9.67
C ASN A 38 -14.81 4.07 -8.16
N ARG A 39 -14.81 5.13 -7.32
CA ARG A 39 -14.78 4.99 -5.86
C ARG A 39 -16.17 4.67 -5.32
N LYS A 40 -16.23 3.76 -4.35
CA LYS A 40 -17.44 3.44 -3.58
C LYS A 40 -17.51 4.16 -2.24
N HIS A 41 -16.39 4.66 -1.76
CA HIS A 41 -16.26 5.46 -0.55
C HIS A 41 -14.97 6.29 -0.65
N ASP A 42 -14.86 7.34 0.15
CA ASP A 42 -13.70 8.23 0.14
C ASP A 42 -12.63 7.75 1.12
N PHE A 43 -12.16 6.52 0.91
CA PHE A 43 -11.05 5.93 1.66
C PHE A 43 -10.24 4.94 0.81
N PHE A 44 -9.13 4.42 1.34
CA PHE A 44 -8.23 3.50 0.63
C PHE A 44 -8.95 2.28 0.04
N TYR A 45 -8.41 1.73 -1.05
CA TYR A 45 -8.95 0.51 -1.70
C TYR A 45 -10.44 0.59 -2.09
N CYS A 46 -10.93 1.76 -2.48
CA CYS A 46 -12.34 2.07 -2.72
C CYS A 46 -12.97 1.57 -4.03
N SER A 47 -12.30 0.72 -4.81
CA SER A 47 -12.90 0.14 -6.02
C SER A 47 -13.72 -1.11 -5.69
N SER A 48 -14.88 -1.30 -6.30
CA SER A 48 -15.66 -2.55 -6.17
C SER A 48 -14.93 -3.79 -6.73
N THR A 49 -13.94 -3.58 -7.60
CA THR A 49 -13.10 -4.64 -8.15
C THR A 49 -11.90 -4.98 -7.28
N ASN A 50 -11.71 -4.30 -6.15
CA ASN A 50 -10.62 -4.56 -5.23
C ASN A 50 -11.12 -5.42 -4.07
N ARG A 51 -10.44 -6.54 -3.78
CA ARG A 51 -10.81 -7.47 -2.70
C ARG A 51 -10.15 -7.15 -1.37
N PHE A 52 -9.41 -6.04 -1.26
CA PHE A 52 -8.64 -5.72 -0.06
C PHE A 52 -9.50 -5.76 1.20
N TRP A 53 -10.62 -5.02 1.22
CA TRP A 53 -11.50 -4.96 2.39
C TRP A 53 -12.15 -6.31 2.72
N GLU A 54 -12.58 -7.07 1.71
CA GLU A 54 -13.06 -8.45 1.89
C GLU A 54 -12.00 -9.33 2.57
N VAL A 55 -10.74 -9.23 2.12
CA VAL A 55 -9.63 -10.01 2.65
C VAL A 55 -9.29 -9.60 4.08
N VAL A 56 -9.07 -8.31 4.34
CA VAL A 56 -8.63 -7.86 5.67
C VAL A 56 -9.73 -7.99 6.72
N ALA A 57 -11.01 -7.83 6.35
CA ALA A 57 -12.13 -8.08 7.24
C ALA A 57 -12.16 -9.54 7.70
N ARG A 58 -11.95 -10.49 6.77
CA ARG A 58 -11.87 -11.93 7.09
C ARG A 58 -10.65 -12.30 7.92
N VAL A 59 -9.52 -11.61 7.74
CA VAL A 59 -8.33 -11.79 8.59
C VAL A 59 -8.54 -11.21 9.99
N ALA A 60 -9.27 -10.10 10.09
CA ALA A 60 -9.62 -9.46 11.36
C ALA A 60 -10.80 -10.14 12.09
N GLU A 61 -11.38 -11.19 11.50
CA GLU A 61 -12.61 -11.84 11.98
C GLU A 61 -13.74 -10.84 12.22
N HIS A 62 -13.84 -9.86 11.32
CA HIS A 62 -14.82 -8.78 11.35
C HIS A 62 -15.75 -8.90 10.14
N PRO A 63 -17.08 -8.81 10.29
CA PRO A 63 -17.97 -8.72 9.14
C PRO A 63 -17.73 -7.39 8.41
N LEU A 64 -17.89 -7.41 7.08
CA LEU A 64 -17.85 -6.19 6.26
C LEU A 64 -19.26 -5.95 5.74
N GLU A 65 -20.01 -5.08 6.41
CA GLU A 65 -21.44 -4.89 6.20
C GLU A 65 -21.73 -3.61 5.41
N LEU A 66 -20.83 -2.62 5.49
CA LEU A 66 -21.07 -1.28 4.96
C LEU A 66 -20.29 -1.02 3.66
N LEU A 67 -21.05 -0.72 2.60
CA LEU A 67 -20.50 -0.53 1.26
C LEU A 67 -19.97 0.88 1.00
N ASN A 68 -20.60 1.92 1.58
CA ASN A 68 -20.30 3.32 1.32
C ASN A 68 -20.68 4.25 2.49
N GLY A 69 -20.29 5.52 2.39
CA GLY A 69 -20.55 6.54 3.40
C GLY A 69 -19.58 6.51 4.58
N GLU A 70 -19.76 7.44 5.52
CA GLU A 70 -18.84 7.63 6.65
C GLU A 70 -18.79 6.41 7.57
N ASN A 71 -19.93 5.79 7.85
CA ASN A 71 -19.97 4.58 8.68
C ASN A 71 -19.14 3.43 8.07
N ALA A 72 -19.10 3.32 6.74
CA ALA A 72 -18.25 2.36 6.05
C ALA A 72 -16.76 2.68 6.24
N ILE A 73 -16.40 3.96 6.35
CA ILE A 73 -15.03 4.38 6.64
C ILE A 73 -14.68 4.03 8.09
N GLU A 74 -15.58 4.27 9.05
CA GLU A 74 -15.35 3.89 10.45
C GLU A 74 -15.20 2.38 10.63
N GLU A 75 -16.05 1.56 10.00
CA GLU A 75 -15.92 0.08 9.99
C GLU A 75 -14.52 -0.35 9.47
N ARG A 76 -14.03 0.31 8.42
CA ARG A 76 -12.70 0.06 7.87
C ARG A 76 -11.59 0.45 8.84
N LYS A 77 -11.74 1.57 9.55
CA LYS A 77 -10.79 2.01 10.58
C LYS A 77 -10.75 1.04 11.76
N GLU A 78 -11.89 0.48 12.16
CA GLU A 78 -11.96 -0.56 13.21
C GLU A 78 -11.23 -1.83 12.80
N ILE A 79 -11.44 -2.31 11.56
CA ILE A 79 -10.71 -3.45 10.99
C ILE A 79 -9.19 -3.18 11.02
N LEU A 80 -8.76 -2.00 10.58
CA LEU A 80 -7.34 -1.62 10.59
C LEU A 80 -6.76 -1.55 12.01
N GLY A 81 -7.53 -1.05 12.98
CA GLY A 81 -7.15 -1.02 14.38
C GLY A 81 -6.91 -2.43 14.94
N ARG A 82 -7.84 -3.36 14.70
CA ARG A 82 -7.69 -4.79 15.10
C ARG A 82 -6.42 -5.42 14.54
N LEU A 83 -6.06 -5.06 13.31
CA LEU A 83 -4.88 -5.58 12.61
C LEU A 83 -3.59 -4.81 12.92
N LYS A 84 -3.68 -3.70 13.66
CA LYS A 84 -2.57 -2.75 13.89
C LYS A 84 -1.91 -2.33 12.58
N LEU A 85 -2.74 -2.03 11.59
CA LEU A 85 -2.34 -1.83 10.19
C LEU A 85 -2.61 -0.38 9.76
N GLY A 86 -1.56 0.36 9.45
CA GLY A 86 -1.65 1.61 8.72
C GLY A 86 -1.72 1.38 7.22
N LEU A 87 -2.33 2.33 6.50
CA LEU A 87 -2.41 2.35 5.04
C LEU A 87 -1.82 3.65 4.49
N THR A 88 -1.11 3.52 3.37
CA THR A 88 -0.72 4.63 2.51
C THR A 88 -0.62 4.14 1.07
N ASP A 89 -0.48 5.06 0.14
CA ASP A 89 -0.01 4.79 -1.21
C ASP A 89 1.35 5.45 -1.42
N ILE A 90 2.17 4.93 -2.33
CA ILE A 90 3.50 5.50 -2.60
C ILE A 90 3.42 6.75 -3.50
N GLY A 91 2.40 6.88 -4.36
CA GLY A 91 2.19 8.10 -5.14
C GLY A 91 1.56 9.20 -4.29
N ARG A 92 2.23 10.34 -4.14
CA ARG A 92 1.66 11.55 -3.51
C ARG A 92 1.04 12.47 -4.56
N ILE A 93 1.76 12.71 -5.65
CA ILE A 93 1.27 13.45 -6.82
C ILE A 93 1.55 12.61 -8.06
N ILE A 94 0.55 12.43 -8.92
CA ILE A 94 0.65 11.62 -10.14
C ILE A 94 0.03 12.34 -11.33
N TYR A 95 0.44 11.97 -12.54
CA TYR A 95 -0.38 12.17 -13.74
C TYR A 95 -1.18 10.91 -14.03
N ARG A 96 -2.50 11.05 -14.20
CA ARG A 96 -3.40 9.96 -14.61
C ARG A 96 -3.75 10.10 -16.08
N GLN A 97 -3.40 9.10 -16.86
CA GLN A 97 -3.75 9.01 -18.27
C GLN A 97 -5.19 8.52 -18.45
N GLN A 98 -5.97 9.20 -19.30
CA GLN A 98 -7.31 8.79 -19.76
C GLN A 98 -8.30 8.45 -18.62
N ALA A 99 -8.16 9.09 -17.46
CA ALA A 99 -8.94 8.80 -16.24
C ALA A 99 -8.92 7.29 -15.84
N SER A 100 -7.89 6.55 -16.25
CA SER A 100 -7.75 5.11 -16.03
C SER A 100 -7.45 4.80 -14.57
N SER A 101 -8.02 3.70 -14.07
CA SER A 101 -7.69 3.15 -12.74
C SER A 101 -6.56 2.13 -12.76
N LYS A 102 -5.95 1.88 -13.92
CA LYS A 102 -4.86 0.91 -14.06
C LYS A 102 -3.54 1.57 -13.69
N ASP A 103 -2.73 0.87 -12.90
CA ASP A 103 -1.40 1.33 -12.45
C ASP A 103 -0.51 1.79 -13.62
N HIS A 104 -0.49 1.07 -14.74
CA HIS A 104 0.30 1.44 -15.92
C HIS A 104 -0.11 2.78 -16.57
N SER A 105 -1.26 3.34 -16.21
CA SER A 105 -1.75 4.65 -16.68
C SER A 105 -1.44 5.78 -15.70
N LEU A 106 -0.72 5.49 -14.62
CA LEU A 106 -0.29 6.47 -13.62
C LEU A 106 1.20 6.76 -13.81
N PHE A 107 1.60 8.01 -13.66
CA PHE A 107 3.00 8.43 -13.74
C PHE A 107 3.34 9.23 -12.48
N PRO A 108 4.38 8.85 -11.72
CA PRO A 108 4.69 9.52 -10.48
C PRO A 108 5.31 10.90 -10.76
N VAL A 109 4.83 11.92 -10.05
CA VAL A 109 5.44 13.26 -10.00
C VAL A 109 6.15 13.42 -8.65
N GLU A 110 5.50 12.99 -7.57
CA GLU A 110 6.02 13.03 -6.21
C GLU A 110 5.62 11.78 -5.45
N PHE A 111 6.53 11.23 -4.65
CA PHE A 111 6.26 10.09 -3.78
C PHE A 111 5.86 10.54 -2.37
N MET A 112 5.09 9.68 -1.68
CA MET A 112 4.82 9.83 -0.26
C MET A 112 6.12 9.65 0.52
N ASP A 113 6.35 10.49 1.53
CA ASP A 113 7.53 10.37 2.38
C ASP A 113 7.35 9.23 3.41
N ILE A 114 7.60 8.00 2.95
CA ILE A 114 7.47 6.79 3.78
C ILE A 114 8.46 6.82 4.96
N PHE A 115 9.65 7.41 4.79
CA PHE A 115 10.64 7.45 5.85
C PHE A 115 10.29 8.46 6.93
N GLN A 116 9.65 9.58 6.58
CA GLN A 116 9.07 10.48 7.57
C GLN A 116 7.93 9.82 8.33
N ILE A 117 7.02 9.09 7.65
CA ILE A 117 5.99 8.30 8.31
C ILE A 117 6.59 7.32 9.33
N LEU A 118 7.66 6.61 8.98
CA LEU A 118 8.31 5.67 9.89
C LEU A 118 8.99 6.35 11.09
N LYS A 119 9.52 7.57 10.91
CA LYS A 119 10.07 8.38 12.02
C LYS A 119 8.97 8.84 12.97
N ASP A 120 7.84 9.29 12.42
CA ASP A 120 6.69 9.76 13.21
C ASP A 120 5.96 8.61 13.91
N HIS A 121 6.08 7.39 13.38
CA HIS A 121 5.45 6.18 13.90
C HIS A 121 6.50 5.07 14.19
N PRO A 122 7.35 5.24 15.22
CA PRO A 122 8.45 4.32 15.51
C PRO A 122 8.00 2.93 15.97
N VAL A 123 6.71 2.71 16.23
CA VAL A 123 6.16 1.38 16.52
C VAL A 123 6.00 0.54 15.26
N ILE A 124 5.97 1.17 14.07
CA ILE A 124 5.88 0.45 12.80
C ILE A 124 7.21 -0.25 12.52
N GLN A 125 7.14 -1.57 12.35
CA GLN A 125 8.30 -2.45 12.22
C GLN A 125 8.26 -3.30 10.95
N LEU A 126 7.12 -3.31 10.28
CA LEU A 126 6.88 -4.03 9.04
C LEU A 126 6.26 -3.09 7.99
N LEU A 127 6.99 -2.89 6.89
CA LEU A 127 6.42 -2.35 5.65
C LEU A 127 5.90 -3.50 4.79
N ILE A 128 4.70 -3.33 4.26
CA ILE A 128 4.07 -4.28 3.35
C ILE A 128 3.85 -3.56 2.02
N VAL A 129 4.54 -3.99 0.97
CA VAL A 129 4.38 -3.40 -0.37
C VAL A 129 3.43 -4.28 -1.18
N SER A 130 2.29 -3.74 -1.58
CA SER A 130 1.25 -4.51 -2.30
C SER A 130 1.48 -4.45 -3.80
N GLY A 131 2.01 -5.50 -4.44
CA GLY A 131 2.11 -5.47 -5.90
C GLY A 131 2.91 -6.56 -6.58
N ASN A 132 2.88 -6.53 -7.91
CA ASN A 132 3.86 -7.18 -8.77
C ASN A 132 4.93 -6.15 -9.18
N SER A 133 6.09 -6.59 -9.69
CA SER A 133 7.21 -5.67 -9.99
C SER A 133 7.18 -5.09 -11.41
N GLN A 134 6.04 -5.06 -12.09
CA GLN A 134 5.98 -4.67 -13.51
C GLN A 134 5.36 -3.28 -13.66
N GLY A 135 5.98 -2.44 -14.50
CA GLY A 135 5.49 -1.10 -14.80
C GLY A 135 5.40 -0.19 -13.56
N ASN A 136 4.37 0.65 -13.55
CA ASN A 136 4.09 1.67 -12.53
C ASN A 136 3.40 1.09 -11.28
N SER A 137 4.01 0.05 -10.71
CA SER A 137 3.53 -0.61 -9.50
C SER A 137 4.06 0.06 -8.23
N SER A 138 3.37 -0.14 -7.11
CA SER A 138 3.84 0.22 -5.77
C SER A 138 5.28 -0.26 -5.50
N LEU A 139 5.64 -1.49 -5.87
CA LEU A 139 6.99 -2.03 -5.68
C LEU A 139 8.02 -1.30 -6.53
N SER A 140 7.74 -1.09 -7.81
CA SER A 140 8.65 -0.35 -8.69
C SER A 140 8.88 1.08 -8.16
N TRP A 141 7.80 1.75 -7.78
CA TRP A 141 7.85 3.11 -7.25
C TRP A 141 8.54 3.18 -5.89
N PHE A 142 8.31 2.20 -5.01
CA PHE A 142 9.02 2.09 -3.74
C PHE A 142 10.53 1.85 -3.92
N CYS A 143 10.94 1.04 -4.91
CA CYS A 143 12.35 0.87 -5.25
C CYS A 143 13.01 2.19 -5.68
N ILE A 144 12.31 2.98 -6.50
CA ILE A 144 12.79 4.31 -6.93
C ILE A 144 12.88 5.24 -5.72
N PHE A 145 11.84 5.28 -4.88
CA PHE A 145 11.82 6.08 -3.66
C PHE A 145 12.99 5.75 -2.73
N CYS A 146 13.26 4.47 -2.48
CA CYS A 146 14.43 4.04 -1.70
C CYS A 146 15.74 4.54 -2.34
N SER A 147 15.90 4.37 -3.65
CA SER A 147 17.10 4.82 -4.36
C SER A 147 17.30 6.33 -4.34
N LEU A 148 16.24 7.12 -4.38
CA LEU A 148 16.31 8.59 -4.32
C LEU A 148 16.68 9.12 -2.93
N ASN A 149 16.62 8.27 -1.92
CA ASN A 149 16.89 8.60 -0.51
C ASN A 149 18.06 7.78 0.04
N ASP A 150 18.92 7.24 -0.83
CA ASP A 150 20.11 6.45 -0.46
C ASP A 150 19.82 5.22 0.44
N ILE A 151 18.61 4.69 0.39
CA ILE A 151 18.23 3.45 1.09
C ILE A 151 18.40 2.26 0.16
N LYS A 152 19.29 1.34 0.57
CA LYS A 152 19.55 0.10 -0.18
C LYS A 152 18.43 -0.91 0.08
N LEU A 153 17.69 -1.26 -0.98
CA LEU A 153 16.68 -2.32 -0.97
C LEU A 153 17.17 -3.51 -1.82
N ASN A 154 17.23 -4.71 -1.23
CA ASN A 154 17.60 -5.92 -1.98
C ASN A 154 16.39 -6.48 -2.75
N VAL A 155 16.08 -5.89 -3.90
CA VAL A 155 14.91 -6.27 -4.72
C VAL A 155 14.95 -7.73 -5.18
N LYS A 156 16.15 -8.28 -5.43
CA LYS A 156 16.30 -9.69 -5.84
C LYS A 156 15.88 -10.63 -4.71
N GLU A 157 16.33 -10.35 -3.49
CA GLU A 157 15.94 -11.09 -2.30
C GLU A 157 14.46 -10.91 -1.98
N LEU A 158 13.95 -9.67 -2.02
CA LEU A 158 12.52 -9.40 -1.81
C LEU A 158 11.63 -10.19 -2.77
N LYS A 159 12.01 -10.32 -4.04
CA LYS A 159 11.25 -11.14 -5.02
C LYS A 159 11.39 -12.64 -4.78
N LYS A 160 12.53 -13.10 -4.25
CA LYS A 160 12.83 -14.52 -4.03
C LYS A 160 12.20 -15.03 -2.74
N GLN A 161 12.40 -14.29 -1.65
CA GLN A 161 12.00 -14.67 -0.29
C GLN A 161 10.68 -14.03 0.14
N HIS A 162 10.12 -13.11 -0.66
CA HIS A 162 8.96 -12.29 -0.30
C HIS A 162 9.18 -11.36 0.89
N GLU A 163 10.42 -11.27 1.38
CA GLU A 163 10.84 -10.37 2.44
C GLU A 163 12.29 -9.94 2.29
N THR A 164 12.63 -8.79 2.88
CA THR A 164 13.98 -8.28 3.07
C THR A 164 13.97 -7.27 4.23
N GLU A 165 15.09 -6.62 4.52
CA GLU A 165 15.18 -5.52 5.47
C GLU A 165 15.75 -4.28 4.80
N ILE A 166 15.33 -3.12 5.26
CA ILE A 166 16.00 -1.86 4.98
C ILE A 166 16.59 -1.31 6.28
N SER A 167 17.77 -0.69 6.16
CA SER A 167 18.43 0.00 7.26
C SER A 167 18.17 1.50 7.14
N MET A 168 17.52 2.06 8.14
CA MET A 168 17.42 3.50 8.38
C MET A 168 18.47 3.89 9.44
N ALA A 169 18.77 5.18 9.58
CA ALA A 169 19.84 5.67 10.45
C ALA A 169 19.76 5.17 11.91
N ASP A 170 18.54 5.00 12.41
CA ASP A 170 18.20 4.68 13.79
C ASP A 170 17.72 3.23 14.00
N ARG A 171 17.36 2.52 12.93
CA ARG A 171 16.74 1.19 13.04
C ARG A 171 16.70 0.41 11.73
N ARG A 172 16.43 -0.90 11.86
CA ARG A 172 16.02 -1.75 10.74
C ARG A 172 14.50 -1.87 10.67
N VAL A 173 13.98 -1.98 9.46
CA VAL A 173 12.56 -2.17 9.18
C VAL A 173 12.41 -3.32 8.20
N LYS A 174 11.55 -4.28 8.54
CA LYS A 174 11.26 -5.41 7.66
C LYS A 174 10.39 -4.93 6.50
N VAL A 175 10.66 -5.41 5.30
CA VAL A 175 9.88 -5.15 4.10
C VAL A 175 9.36 -6.47 3.56
N LEU A 176 8.05 -6.60 3.38
CA LEU A 176 7.39 -7.79 2.87
C LEU A 176 6.64 -7.46 1.58
N LEU A 177 6.73 -8.36 0.59
CA LEU A 177 6.04 -8.23 -0.68
C LEU A 177 4.71 -8.99 -0.65
N ALA A 178 3.60 -8.25 -0.57
CA ALA A 178 2.26 -8.84 -0.55
C ALA A 178 1.72 -9.08 -1.95
N TYR A 179 0.93 -10.15 -2.09
CA TYR A 179 0.13 -10.36 -3.28
C TYR A 179 -0.91 -9.24 -3.45
N SER A 180 -1.07 -8.78 -4.69
CA SER A 180 -2.04 -7.72 -5.01
C SER A 180 -3.48 -8.19 -4.79
N PRO A 181 -4.31 -7.42 -4.05
CA PRO A 181 -5.71 -7.76 -3.82
C PRO A 181 -6.64 -7.43 -5.00
N SER A 182 -6.08 -6.92 -6.11
CA SER A 182 -6.83 -6.69 -7.34
C SER A 182 -7.44 -7.99 -7.88
N ARG A 183 -8.67 -7.93 -8.39
CA ARG A 183 -9.29 -9.05 -9.13
C ARG A 183 -8.57 -9.40 -10.44
N LEU A 184 -7.64 -8.56 -10.90
CA LEU A 184 -6.77 -8.86 -12.06
C LEU A 184 -5.63 -9.83 -11.71
N SER A 185 -5.40 -10.10 -10.42
CA SER A 185 -4.47 -11.12 -9.96
C SER A 185 -5.00 -12.53 -10.25
N ARG A 186 -4.11 -13.48 -10.59
CA ARG A 186 -4.46 -14.90 -10.78
C ARG A 186 -4.69 -15.67 -9.46
N ILE A 187 -4.57 -14.99 -8.32
CA ILE A 187 -4.66 -15.59 -6.99
C ILE A 187 -6.12 -15.61 -6.52
N THR A 188 -6.57 -16.79 -6.08
CA THR A 188 -7.91 -16.99 -5.53
C THR A 188 -8.09 -16.20 -4.24
N THR A 189 -9.34 -15.89 -3.87
CA THR A 189 -9.61 -15.09 -2.67
C THR A 189 -9.14 -15.82 -1.41
N GLU A 190 -9.31 -17.14 -1.35
CA GLU A 190 -8.92 -17.98 -0.22
C GLU A 190 -7.42 -17.96 -0.02
N LYS A 191 -6.64 -18.18 -1.09
CA LYS A 191 -5.16 -18.10 -1.02
C LYS A 191 -4.67 -16.70 -0.63
N LEU A 192 -5.38 -15.66 -1.06
CA LEU A 192 -5.05 -14.29 -0.70
C LEU A 192 -5.33 -14.03 0.79
N ILE A 193 -6.46 -14.54 1.31
CA ILE A 193 -6.79 -14.48 2.74
C ILE A 193 -5.73 -15.19 3.57
N ASP A 194 -5.34 -16.40 3.19
CA ASP A 194 -4.34 -17.18 3.94
C ASP A 194 -2.99 -16.47 3.96
N SER A 195 -2.55 -15.94 2.82
CA SER A 195 -1.33 -15.15 2.72
C SER A 195 -1.39 -13.88 3.58
N TYR A 196 -2.52 -13.16 3.59
CA TYR A 196 -2.68 -11.97 4.43
C TYR A 196 -2.75 -12.33 5.91
N ARG A 197 -3.36 -13.47 6.27
CA ARG A 197 -3.40 -13.95 7.66
C ARG A 197 -2.00 -14.23 8.17
N GLU A 198 -1.19 -14.96 7.42
CA GLU A 198 0.21 -15.24 7.77
C GLU A 198 1.00 -13.93 7.92
N MET A 199 0.95 -13.06 6.90
CA MET A 199 1.64 -11.77 6.88
C MET A 199 1.26 -10.87 8.06
N LEU A 200 -0.03 -10.75 8.36
CA LEU A 200 -0.53 -9.84 9.40
C LEU A 200 -0.42 -10.42 10.81
N SER A 201 -0.29 -11.75 10.94
CA SER A 201 0.00 -12.43 12.20
C SER A 201 1.45 -12.29 12.67
N GLN A 202 2.38 -11.88 11.79
CA GLN A 202 3.77 -11.64 12.17
C GLN A 202 3.80 -10.51 13.22
N SER A 203 4.02 -10.87 14.48
CA SER A 203 4.48 -9.95 15.51
C SER A 203 5.92 -9.66 15.20
N ALA A 204 6.29 -8.40 14.94
CA ALA A 204 7.71 -8.14 14.81
C ALA A 204 8.39 -8.15 16.18
N THR A 205 9.58 -8.72 16.15
CA THR A 205 10.42 -8.99 17.31
C THR A 205 10.79 -7.67 17.97
N PRO A 206 10.67 -7.52 19.30
CA PRO A 206 11.15 -6.33 19.97
C PRO A 206 12.64 -6.10 19.66
N LEU A 207 12.95 -4.93 19.10
CA LEU A 207 14.09 -4.10 19.51
C LEU A 207 14.79 -4.55 20.80
N PRO A 208 15.95 -5.23 20.86
CA PRO A 208 16.81 -5.05 22.02
C PRO A 208 17.04 -3.55 22.17
N HIS A 209 16.63 -2.98 23.30
CA HIS A 209 16.99 -1.62 23.67
C HIS A 209 18.51 -1.56 23.71
N PHE A 210 19.12 -0.88 22.74
CA PHE A 210 20.51 -0.47 22.88
C PHE A 210 20.52 0.65 23.92
N VAL A 211 21.00 0.31 25.11
CA VAL A 211 21.35 1.25 26.20
C VAL A 211 22.63 1.97 25.84
#